data_AF-A0A7C0UR48-F1
#
_entry.id   AF-A0A7C0UR48-F1
#
_cell.length_a   1.000
_cell.length_b   1.000
_cell.length_c   1.000
_cell.angle_alpha   90.00
_cell.angle_beta   90.00
_cell.angle_gamma   90.00
#
_symmetry.space_group_name_H-M   'P 1'
#
loop_
_entity.id
_entity.type
_entity.pdbx_description
1 polymer ?
#
loop_
_entity_poly.entity_id
_entity_poly.type
_entity_poly.pdbx_seq_one_letter_code
_entity_poly.pdbx_strand_id
1 'polypeptide(L)'
;MNKIEWNENTFSKFAYLSDPRISRDGKKVAYVLTKANLKDSKYENTIVVEEIETGGKKFIENASMPRFSPSRKKITFVRPNEEKKTAEVWLYDLGSMSGKKVLEAKNILDVSWNEDDRRILITGFKRRDDEDFFFEEDVPVWFDAKGFFDGEKTTFWIVDTESEEVLDELTTERFSSAIWHGDSVIYNVPHRKDEKLQFFKFYDIYSYKDGESEKLFEEVSYVATHSNGKVVLLYGKPKKEKLSEHNFLYLWDGKEIKPLTEHLIYNNDQGKLDKNGNVYFTMAKEGKVNLYKLNGNELISIVEDNSWVMGFDVSGDGKVALLKETDTRLRELYLWDEELKQITDYNDLIFAKLKTRPIKHFRFKSIDLELDGWYIKPDIKEGEKAPVIVFVHGGPKGMYGYYFKYEMQLMADKGYYVVFVNPRGSNGYDEEFALGVLERTGLEDFQDILNGVEKFFELEPQTDRERVGITGISYGGFMTNWAVTQSDLFKAGISENGISYWLTSYAFSDIGLWFDKEVIGDDPLENENYKKLSPLFYAKN
;
A
#
# COMPACT_ATOMS: atom_id res chain seq x y z
N MET A 1 37.56 -8.33 6.45
CA MET A 1 36.46 -7.62 5.76
C MET A 1 35.46 -7.20 6.84
N ASN A 2 35.09 -5.91 6.91
CA ASN A 2 34.31 -5.37 8.01
C ASN A 2 32.90 -5.98 8.08
N LYS A 3 32.49 -6.40 9.29
CA LYS A 3 31.17 -6.94 9.60
C LYS A 3 30.12 -5.82 9.52
N ILE A 4 28.95 -6.11 8.96
CA ILE A 4 27.81 -5.19 9.01
C ILE A 4 27.00 -5.57 10.25
N GLU A 5 26.73 -4.60 11.13
CA GLU A 5 26.01 -4.81 12.38
C GLU A 5 24.71 -4.02 12.36
N TRP A 6 23.67 -4.57 12.98
CA TRP A 6 22.39 -3.88 13.15
C TRP A 6 22.53 -2.70 14.12
N ASN A 7 22.05 -1.55 13.70
CA ASN A 7 21.94 -0.31 14.46
C ASN A 7 20.91 0.60 13.78
N GLU A 8 20.65 1.78 14.31
CA GLU A 8 19.70 2.77 13.77
C GLU A 8 20.01 3.22 12.32
N ASN A 9 21.24 3.05 11.84
CA ASN A 9 21.67 3.49 10.50
C ASN A 9 21.71 2.34 9.46
N THR A 10 21.44 1.10 9.86
CA THR A 10 21.61 -0.07 8.97
C THR A 10 20.69 -0.02 7.77
N PHE A 11 19.49 0.54 7.91
CA PHE A 11 18.51 0.70 6.83
C PHE A 11 19.09 1.44 5.61
N SER A 12 19.94 2.44 5.83
CA SER A 12 20.57 3.24 4.77
C SER A 12 21.49 2.43 3.84
N LYS A 13 21.95 1.27 4.29
CA LYS A 13 22.80 0.39 3.49
C LYS A 13 22.02 -0.34 2.42
N PHE A 14 20.73 -0.56 2.62
CA PHE A 14 19.91 -1.35 1.71
C PHE A 14 19.58 -0.62 0.40
N ALA A 15 19.19 -1.41 -0.59
CA ALA A 15 18.59 -0.98 -1.84
C ALA A 15 17.09 -1.29 -1.80
N TYR A 16 16.26 -0.30 -2.09
CA TYR A 16 14.81 -0.42 -2.04
C TYR A 16 14.22 -0.31 -3.44
N LEU A 17 13.64 -1.39 -3.96
CA LEU A 17 13.06 -1.39 -5.32
C LEU A 17 11.57 -1.04 -5.31
N SER A 18 11.06 -0.22 -6.23
CA SER A 18 9.63 0.09 -6.33
C SER A 18 9.17 0.23 -7.78
N ASP A 19 7.85 0.30 -7.98
CA ASP A 19 7.19 0.56 -9.27
C ASP A 19 7.72 -0.33 -10.43
N PRO A 20 7.64 -1.68 -10.30
CA PRO A 20 8.07 -2.57 -11.36
C PRO A 20 7.15 -2.40 -12.58
N ARG A 21 7.74 -2.34 -13.77
CA ARG A 21 7.04 -2.21 -15.05
C ARG A 21 7.64 -3.15 -16.06
N ILE A 22 6.82 -3.86 -16.82
CA ILE A 22 7.29 -4.77 -17.86
C ILE A 22 6.85 -4.26 -19.24
N SER A 23 7.74 -4.34 -20.23
CA SER A 23 7.38 -3.96 -21.59
C SER A 23 6.30 -4.89 -22.14
N ARG A 24 5.50 -4.40 -23.10
CA ARG A 24 4.37 -5.16 -23.66
C ARG A 24 4.77 -6.52 -24.27
N ASP A 25 6.01 -6.68 -24.71
CA ASP A 25 6.55 -7.95 -25.23
C ASP A 25 7.30 -8.79 -24.20
N GLY A 26 7.32 -8.38 -22.94
CA GLY A 26 7.94 -9.13 -21.87
C GLY A 26 9.47 -9.21 -21.96
N LYS A 27 10.13 -8.31 -22.70
CA LYS A 27 11.59 -8.35 -22.91
C LYS A 27 12.38 -7.39 -22.02
N LYS A 28 11.76 -6.32 -21.55
CA LYS A 28 12.37 -5.32 -20.67
C LYS A 28 11.58 -5.18 -19.39
N VAL A 29 12.29 -4.94 -18.30
CA VAL A 29 11.69 -4.50 -17.04
C VAL A 29 12.30 -3.16 -16.65
N ALA A 30 11.47 -2.23 -16.18
CA ALA A 30 11.91 -1.02 -15.52
C ALA A 30 11.45 -1.05 -14.06
N TYR A 31 12.25 -0.49 -13.16
CA TYR A 31 11.91 -0.31 -11.76
C TYR A 31 12.67 0.89 -11.19
N VAL A 32 12.21 1.43 -10.07
CA VAL A 32 12.90 2.49 -9.34
C VAL A 32 13.75 1.85 -8.25
N LEU A 33 15.05 2.12 -8.27
CA LEU A 33 15.98 1.83 -7.19
C LEU A 33 16.10 3.07 -6.31
N THR A 34 15.75 2.94 -5.03
CA THR A 34 15.86 4.01 -4.04
C THR A 34 16.97 3.71 -3.02
N LYS A 35 17.79 4.73 -2.71
CA LYS A 35 18.79 4.73 -1.65
C LYS A 35 18.48 5.82 -0.63
N ALA A 36 18.59 5.52 0.66
CA ALA A 36 18.56 6.52 1.71
C ALA A 36 19.98 7.06 1.94
N ASN A 37 20.27 8.27 1.47
CA ASN A 37 21.57 8.91 1.67
C ASN A 37 21.52 9.75 2.96
N LEU A 38 22.11 9.19 4.03
CA LEU A 38 22.17 9.85 5.34
C LEU A 38 23.08 11.08 5.38
N LYS A 39 24.04 11.21 4.46
CA LYS A 39 24.96 12.35 4.43
C LYS A 39 24.24 13.61 3.95
N ASP A 40 23.42 13.45 2.92
CA ASP A 40 22.71 14.55 2.29
C ASP A 40 21.25 14.65 2.77
N SER A 41 20.82 13.76 3.66
CA SER A 41 19.46 13.65 4.21
C SER A 41 18.38 13.60 3.11
N LYS A 42 18.65 12.84 2.05
CA LYS A 42 17.79 12.72 0.88
C LYS A 42 17.62 11.26 0.46
N TYR A 43 16.52 10.99 -0.25
CA TYR A 43 16.37 9.77 -1.02
C TYR A 43 16.87 10.01 -2.45
N GLU A 44 17.66 9.08 -2.96
CA GLU A 44 18.14 9.07 -4.33
C GLU A 44 17.35 8.02 -5.10
N ASN A 45 16.71 8.43 -6.20
CA ASN A 45 15.92 7.55 -7.06
C ASN A 45 16.59 7.40 -8.42
N THR A 46 16.80 6.16 -8.83
CA THR A 46 17.36 5.80 -10.14
C THR A 46 16.43 4.81 -10.82
N ILE A 47 15.95 5.12 -12.01
CA ILE A 47 15.25 4.12 -12.82
C ILE A 47 16.29 3.19 -13.43
N VAL A 48 16.10 1.90 -13.24
CA VAL A 48 16.88 0.84 -13.88
C VAL A 48 16.02 0.19 -14.94
N VAL A 49 16.50 0.16 -16.19
CA VAL A 49 15.87 -0.58 -17.30
C VAL A 49 16.75 -1.78 -17.61
N GLU A 50 16.20 -2.98 -17.45
CA GLU A 50 16.90 -4.26 -17.57
C GLU A 50 16.33 -5.08 -18.73
N GLU A 51 17.19 -5.55 -19.62
CA GLU A 51 16.87 -6.47 -20.71
C GLU A 51 16.90 -7.92 -20.20
N ILE A 52 15.75 -8.58 -20.16
CA ILE A 52 15.58 -9.89 -19.50
C ILE A 52 16.49 -10.98 -20.10
N GLU A 53 16.60 -11.04 -21.43
CA GLU A 53 17.35 -12.11 -22.10
C GLU A 53 18.87 -11.95 -21.95
N THR A 54 19.36 -10.71 -21.86
CA THR A 54 20.81 -10.42 -21.88
C THR A 54 21.37 -10.00 -20.53
N GLY A 55 20.52 -9.58 -19.59
CA GLY A 55 20.92 -8.94 -18.33
C GLY A 55 21.49 -7.53 -18.50
N GLY A 56 21.40 -6.95 -19.70
CA GLY A 56 21.89 -5.59 -19.96
C GLY A 56 21.08 -4.54 -19.20
N LYS A 57 21.75 -3.61 -18.52
CA LYS A 57 21.11 -2.56 -17.72
C LYS A 57 21.40 -1.17 -18.28
N LYS A 58 20.39 -0.30 -18.25
CA LYS A 58 20.49 1.14 -18.49
C LYS A 58 19.94 1.89 -17.28
N PHE A 59 20.49 3.07 -17.01
CA PHE A 59 20.18 3.84 -15.82
C PHE A 59 19.69 5.23 -16.21
N ILE A 60 18.63 5.70 -15.54
CA ILE A 60 18.14 7.07 -15.63
C ILE A 60 18.16 7.65 -14.21
N GLU A 61 19.13 8.50 -13.95
CA GLU A 61 19.36 9.10 -12.63
C GLU A 61 18.34 10.18 -12.30
N ASN A 62 18.11 10.36 -10.99
CA ASN A 62 17.19 11.33 -10.40
C ASN A 62 15.81 11.30 -11.06
N ALA A 63 15.24 10.10 -11.17
CA ALA A 63 14.00 9.86 -11.88
C ALA A 63 13.14 8.79 -11.20
N SER A 64 11.83 8.87 -11.40
CA SER A 64 10.84 7.91 -10.91
C SER A 64 9.69 7.74 -11.91
N MET A 65 8.72 6.89 -11.59
CA MET A 65 7.52 6.65 -12.41
C MET A 65 7.81 6.20 -13.85
N PRO A 66 8.65 5.17 -14.08
CA PRO A 66 8.88 4.66 -15.42
C PRO A 66 7.58 4.17 -16.06
N ARG A 67 7.34 4.46 -17.34
CA ARG A 67 6.22 3.91 -18.10
C ARG A 67 6.67 3.60 -19.53
N PHE A 68 6.66 2.32 -19.90
CA PHE A 68 6.97 1.92 -21.27
C PHE A 68 5.86 2.33 -22.21
N SER A 69 6.24 2.82 -23.39
CA SER A 69 5.28 3.05 -24.46
C SER A 69 4.82 1.72 -25.08
N PRO A 70 3.60 1.63 -25.66
CA PRO A 70 3.10 0.44 -26.34
C PRO A 70 4.04 -0.15 -27.40
N SER A 71 4.78 0.67 -28.14
CA SER A 71 5.76 0.25 -29.14
C SER A 71 7.04 -0.34 -28.54
N ARG A 72 7.27 -0.11 -27.24
CA ARG A 72 8.43 -0.57 -26.45
C ARG A 72 9.74 0.15 -26.78
N LYS A 73 9.67 1.18 -27.61
CA LYS A 73 10.84 1.97 -28.03
C LYS A 73 11.05 3.19 -27.13
N LYS A 74 10.01 3.64 -26.44
CA LYS A 74 10.05 4.85 -25.63
C LYS A 74 9.71 4.54 -24.18
N ILE A 75 10.17 5.39 -23.29
CA ILE A 75 9.82 5.39 -21.87
C ILE A 75 9.54 6.81 -21.41
N THR A 76 8.44 7.01 -20.68
CA THR A 76 8.21 8.24 -19.92
C THR A 76 8.59 8.04 -18.46
N PHE A 77 8.97 9.13 -17.81
CA PHE A 77 9.30 9.15 -16.39
C PHE A 77 9.20 10.59 -15.86
N VAL A 78 9.28 10.73 -14.54
CA VAL A 78 9.19 12.01 -13.85
C VAL A 78 10.51 12.36 -13.18
N ARG A 79 10.91 13.63 -13.29
CA ARG A 79 12.02 14.22 -12.51
C ARG A 79 11.53 15.34 -11.60
N PRO A 80 12.01 15.42 -10.36
CA PRO A 80 11.76 16.59 -9.53
C PRO A 80 12.58 17.79 -10.03
N ASN A 81 11.97 18.97 -10.02
CA ASN A 81 12.66 20.25 -10.19
C ASN A 81 12.60 21.00 -8.85
N GLU A 82 13.65 20.84 -8.03
CA GLU A 82 13.70 21.40 -6.67
C GLU A 82 13.67 22.94 -6.66
N GLU A 83 14.31 23.59 -7.63
CA GLU A 83 14.39 25.06 -7.71
C GLU A 83 13.01 25.70 -7.91
N LYS A 84 12.19 25.11 -8.79
CA LYS A 84 10.85 25.62 -9.10
C LYS A 84 9.74 24.96 -8.29
N LYS A 85 10.07 23.96 -7.45
CA LYS A 85 9.11 23.12 -6.73
C LYS A 85 8.07 22.49 -7.66
N THR A 86 8.51 22.04 -8.84
CA THR A 86 7.68 21.40 -9.87
C THR A 86 8.21 20.00 -10.18
N ALA A 87 7.50 19.27 -11.03
CA ALA A 87 7.95 18.01 -11.61
C ALA A 87 7.92 18.08 -13.14
N GLU A 88 8.86 17.40 -13.77
CA GLU A 88 9.02 17.36 -15.21
C GLU A 88 8.73 15.96 -15.73
N VAL A 89 7.80 15.82 -16.67
CA VAL A 89 7.56 14.57 -17.40
C VAL A 89 8.49 14.55 -18.60
N TRP A 90 9.36 13.54 -18.66
CA TRP A 90 10.33 13.34 -19.73
C TRP A 90 9.98 12.15 -20.60
N LEU A 91 10.38 12.19 -21.86
CA LEU A 91 10.27 11.10 -22.83
C LEU A 91 11.65 10.73 -23.35
N TYR A 92 12.07 9.48 -23.20
CA TYR A 92 13.32 8.95 -23.72
C TYR A 92 13.07 7.92 -24.82
N ASP A 93 13.90 7.94 -25.88
CA ASP A 93 14.10 6.80 -26.78
C ASP A 93 15.03 5.80 -26.10
N LEU A 94 14.59 4.55 -25.93
CA LEU A 94 15.34 3.52 -25.22
C LEU A 94 16.53 3.00 -26.03
N GLY A 95 16.58 3.21 -27.35
CA GLY A 95 17.70 2.82 -28.20
C GLY A 95 18.88 3.75 -28.00
N SER A 96 18.68 5.05 -28.22
CA SER A 96 19.71 6.08 -28.13
C SER A 96 19.93 6.64 -26.72
N MET A 97 18.96 6.45 -25.81
CA MET A 97 18.87 7.15 -24.52
C MET A 97 18.83 8.68 -24.65
N SER A 98 18.46 9.21 -25.82
CA SER A 98 18.16 10.63 -25.99
C SER A 98 16.73 10.91 -25.54
N GLY A 99 16.49 12.06 -24.93
CA GLY A 99 15.15 12.43 -24.52
C GLY A 99 14.88 13.91 -24.53
N LYS A 100 13.59 14.21 -24.37
CA LYS A 100 13.04 15.57 -24.32
C LYS A 100 12.07 15.70 -23.16
N LYS A 101 11.93 16.91 -22.65
CA LYS A 101 10.88 17.24 -21.68
C LYS A 101 9.56 17.36 -22.44
N VAL A 102 8.50 16.76 -21.93
CA VAL A 102 7.15 16.78 -22.52
C VAL A 102 6.27 17.80 -21.83
N LEU A 103 6.27 17.80 -20.49
CA LEU A 103 5.48 18.72 -19.68
C LEU A 103 6.23 19.05 -18.40
N GLU A 104 6.03 20.26 -17.88
CA GLU A 104 6.43 20.65 -16.54
C GLU A 104 5.19 21.14 -15.80
N ALA A 105 4.88 20.52 -14.67
CA ALA A 105 3.72 20.89 -13.87
C ALA A 105 4.01 20.68 -12.39
N LYS A 106 3.30 21.43 -11.54
CA LYS A 106 3.25 21.10 -10.12
C LYS A 106 2.44 19.80 -9.94
N ASN A 107 2.77 19.03 -8.91
CA ASN A 107 1.85 18.02 -8.37
C ASN A 107 1.46 16.88 -9.33
N ILE A 108 2.41 16.26 -10.02
CA ILE A 108 2.17 15.05 -10.83
C ILE A 108 1.93 13.83 -9.92
N LEU A 109 0.83 13.11 -10.15
CA LEU A 109 0.42 11.92 -9.41
C LEU A 109 0.59 10.63 -10.22
N ASP A 110 0.25 10.63 -11.51
CA ASP A 110 0.42 9.47 -12.39
C ASP A 110 0.65 9.88 -13.85
N VAL A 111 1.28 8.99 -14.61
CA VAL A 111 1.45 9.08 -16.06
C VAL A 111 1.10 7.71 -16.66
N SER A 112 0.29 7.68 -17.71
CA SER A 112 -0.04 6.46 -18.44
C SER A 112 -0.10 6.68 -19.95
N TRP A 113 0.26 5.65 -20.72
CA TRP A 113 0.25 5.71 -22.18
C TRP A 113 -1.11 5.32 -22.75
N ASN A 114 -1.53 6.03 -23.79
CA ASN A 114 -2.56 5.54 -24.70
C ASN A 114 -1.97 4.43 -25.60
N GLU A 115 -2.82 3.55 -26.14
CA GLU A 115 -2.44 2.45 -27.03
C GLU A 115 -1.85 2.92 -28.38
N ASP A 116 -2.08 4.17 -28.77
CA ASP A 116 -1.57 4.77 -30.01
C ASP A 116 -0.06 5.07 -30.01
N ASP A 117 0.63 4.79 -28.89
CA ASP A 117 2.06 5.07 -28.69
C ASP A 117 2.44 6.56 -28.80
N ARG A 118 1.49 7.48 -28.69
CA ARG A 118 1.71 8.92 -28.86
C ARG A 118 1.15 9.73 -27.70
N ARG A 119 -0.12 9.52 -27.33
CA ARG A 119 -0.76 10.27 -26.26
C ARG A 119 -0.40 9.68 -24.91
N ILE A 120 -0.25 10.56 -23.92
CA ILE A 120 -0.17 10.20 -22.51
C ILE A 120 -1.27 10.90 -21.73
N LEU A 121 -1.77 10.23 -20.69
CA LEU A 121 -2.64 10.82 -19.67
C LEU A 121 -1.78 11.11 -18.46
N ILE A 122 -1.80 12.35 -18.00
CA ILE A 122 -1.13 12.80 -16.78
C ILE A 122 -2.19 13.18 -15.77
N THR A 123 -2.16 12.54 -14.59
CA THR A 123 -3.00 12.90 -13.45
C THR A 123 -2.20 13.80 -12.52
N GLY A 124 -2.79 14.92 -12.11
CA GLY A 124 -2.22 15.84 -11.13
C GLY A 124 -3.28 16.50 -10.27
N PHE A 125 -2.91 17.57 -9.57
CA PHE A 125 -3.85 18.39 -8.82
C PHE A 125 -3.40 19.85 -8.73
N LYS A 126 -4.38 20.74 -8.55
CA LYS A 126 -4.18 22.19 -8.32
C LYS A 126 -4.86 22.64 -7.03
N ARG A 127 -4.30 23.66 -6.40
CA ARG A 127 -4.77 24.31 -5.17
C ARG A 127 -4.87 25.82 -5.37
N ARG A 128 -5.36 26.56 -4.36
CA ARG A 128 -5.45 28.03 -4.42
C ARG A 128 -4.06 28.69 -4.37
N ASP A 129 -3.12 28.09 -3.64
CA ASP A 129 -1.70 28.50 -3.58
C ASP A 129 -1.49 29.97 -3.12
N ASP A 130 -2.32 30.47 -2.20
CA ASP A 130 -2.08 31.75 -1.53
C ASP A 130 -0.88 31.63 -0.57
N GLU A 131 0.00 32.65 -0.55
CA GLU A 131 1.25 32.59 0.22
C GLU A 131 1.02 32.78 1.74
N ASP A 132 -0.08 33.41 2.14
CA ASP A 132 -0.31 33.84 3.52
C ASP A 132 -1.27 32.92 4.29
N PHE A 133 -2.23 32.29 3.60
CA PHE A 133 -3.20 31.42 4.27
C PHE A 133 -3.76 30.31 3.36
N PHE A 134 -4.12 29.19 3.97
CA PHE A 134 -4.96 28.18 3.31
C PHE A 134 -6.43 28.53 3.47
N PHE A 135 -7.20 28.37 2.41
CA PHE A 135 -8.64 28.55 2.44
C PHE A 135 -9.31 27.24 2.04
N GLU A 136 -10.30 26.79 2.81
CA GLU A 136 -11.05 25.57 2.52
C GLU A 136 -12.53 25.77 2.77
N GLU A 137 -13.34 25.28 1.83
CA GLU A 137 -14.81 25.31 1.90
C GLU A 137 -15.40 23.90 1.89
N ASP A 138 -14.56 22.86 1.72
CA ASP A 138 -14.95 21.45 1.71
C ASP A 138 -14.29 20.67 2.85
N VAL A 139 -14.63 19.39 2.98
CA VAL A 139 -14.02 18.48 3.96
C VAL A 139 -13.29 17.33 3.27
N PRO A 140 -12.20 16.82 3.87
CA PRO A 140 -11.51 17.35 5.05
C PRO A 140 -10.62 18.55 4.68
N VAL A 141 -10.05 19.23 5.67
CA VAL A 141 -9.19 20.42 5.45
C VAL A 141 -7.76 20.04 5.03
N TRP A 142 -7.34 18.83 5.35
CA TRP A 142 -6.01 18.29 5.07
C TRP A 142 -6.09 16.77 4.85
N PHE A 143 -5.00 16.20 4.34
CA PHE A 143 -4.84 14.75 4.24
C PHE A 143 -3.38 14.35 4.43
N ASP A 144 -3.15 13.21 5.09
CA ASP A 144 -1.81 12.69 5.33
C ASP A 144 -1.03 12.53 4.02
N ALA A 145 0.27 12.83 4.06
CA ALA A 145 1.16 12.91 2.89
C ALA A 145 0.75 13.91 1.78
N LYS A 146 -0.38 14.63 1.89
CA LYS A 146 -0.80 15.70 0.96
C LYS A 146 -0.74 17.10 1.57
N GLY A 147 -0.81 17.22 2.89
CA GLY A 147 -0.92 18.51 3.59
C GLY A 147 -2.32 19.11 3.46
N PHE A 148 -2.43 20.43 3.61
CA PHE A 148 -3.70 21.16 3.47
C PHE A 148 -4.22 21.11 2.05
N PHE A 149 -5.51 20.83 1.87
CA PHE A 149 -6.09 20.74 0.54
C PHE A 149 -6.22 22.08 -0.15
N ASP A 150 -6.56 23.14 0.58
CA ASP A 150 -6.58 24.50 0.02
C ASP A 150 -7.41 24.60 -1.28
N GLY A 151 -8.63 24.04 -1.25
CA GLY A 151 -9.51 23.99 -2.41
C GLY A 151 -9.07 23.03 -3.51
N GLU A 152 -8.28 21.99 -3.17
CA GLU A 152 -7.72 21.03 -4.14
C GLU A 152 -8.77 20.49 -5.12
N LYS A 153 -8.39 20.44 -6.40
CA LYS A 153 -9.09 19.76 -7.49
C LYS A 153 -8.12 18.87 -8.25
N THR A 154 -8.56 17.68 -8.64
CA THR A 154 -7.78 16.77 -9.49
C THR A 154 -7.82 17.27 -10.93
N THR A 155 -6.68 17.22 -11.62
CA THR A 155 -6.54 17.57 -13.03
C THR A 155 -6.08 16.36 -13.84
N PHE A 156 -6.63 16.20 -15.04
CA PHE A 156 -6.25 15.20 -16.02
C PHE A 156 -5.85 15.91 -17.30
N TRP A 157 -4.63 15.68 -17.77
CA TRP A 157 -4.11 16.23 -19.03
C TRP A 157 -3.88 15.11 -20.04
N ILE A 158 -4.48 15.25 -21.22
CA ILE A 158 -4.15 14.41 -22.38
C ILE A 158 -3.08 15.16 -23.18
N VAL A 159 -1.88 14.61 -23.23
CA VAL A 159 -0.72 15.28 -23.81
C VAL A 159 -0.20 14.50 -25.00
N ASP A 160 0.09 15.21 -26.09
CA ASP A 160 0.80 14.66 -27.24
C ASP A 160 2.30 14.69 -27.00
N THR A 161 2.92 13.51 -26.93
CA THR A 161 4.37 13.42 -26.71
C THR A 161 5.20 13.84 -27.93
N GLU A 162 4.61 13.91 -29.13
CA GLU A 162 5.31 14.35 -30.34
C GLU A 162 5.38 15.87 -30.42
N SER A 163 4.23 16.56 -30.34
CA SER A 163 4.17 18.03 -30.38
C SER A 163 4.48 18.71 -29.05
N GLU A 164 4.44 17.97 -27.92
CA GLU A 164 4.57 18.50 -26.55
C GLU A 164 3.41 19.41 -26.13
N GLU A 165 2.24 19.26 -26.78
CA GLU A 165 1.05 20.06 -26.49
C GLU A 165 0.05 19.27 -25.63
N VAL A 166 -0.59 19.98 -24.70
CA VAL A 166 -1.79 19.51 -24.01
C VAL A 166 -2.94 19.58 -25.01
N LEU A 167 -3.43 18.41 -25.42
CA LEU A 167 -4.55 18.28 -26.36
C LEU A 167 -5.89 18.54 -25.68
N ASP A 168 -6.02 18.10 -24.43
CA ASP A 168 -7.24 18.24 -23.65
C ASP A 168 -6.94 18.27 -22.15
N GLU A 169 -7.82 18.92 -21.38
CA GLU A 169 -7.74 19.02 -19.93
C GLU A 169 -9.11 18.87 -19.27
N LEU A 170 -9.19 18.03 -18.25
CA LEU A 170 -10.35 17.90 -17.37
C LEU A 170 -9.96 18.21 -15.93
N THR A 171 -10.75 19.05 -15.25
CA THR A 171 -10.65 19.28 -13.80
C THR A 171 -11.88 18.68 -13.12
N THR A 172 -11.68 17.96 -12.02
CA THR A 172 -12.75 17.33 -11.24
C THR A 172 -12.48 17.41 -9.74
N GLU A 173 -13.33 16.77 -8.93
CA GLU A 173 -13.19 16.73 -7.48
C GLU A 173 -11.86 16.10 -7.05
N ARG A 174 -11.37 16.50 -5.86
CA ARG A 174 -10.18 15.88 -5.28
C ARG A 174 -10.37 14.38 -5.10
N PHE A 175 -9.26 13.63 -5.05
CA PHE A 175 -9.24 12.16 -5.00
C PHE A 175 -9.84 11.44 -6.21
N SER A 176 -10.10 12.14 -7.30
CA SER A 176 -10.39 11.47 -8.56
C SER A 176 -9.18 10.75 -9.12
N SER A 177 -9.45 9.70 -9.89
CA SER A 177 -8.44 8.90 -10.60
C SER A 177 -8.93 8.58 -12.00
N ALA A 178 -8.02 8.27 -12.92
CA ALA A 178 -8.38 8.01 -14.31
C ALA A 178 -7.48 6.96 -14.95
N ILE A 179 -8.03 6.25 -15.93
CA ILE A 179 -7.35 5.26 -16.76
C ILE A 179 -7.74 5.42 -18.22
N TRP A 180 -6.86 5.00 -19.13
CA TRP A 180 -7.23 4.83 -20.53
C TRP A 180 -8.18 3.64 -20.73
N HIS A 181 -9.14 3.79 -21.64
CA HIS A 181 -9.97 2.72 -22.18
C HIS A 181 -10.18 2.94 -23.69
N GLY A 182 -9.28 2.36 -24.49
CA GLY A 182 -9.23 2.64 -25.93
C GLY A 182 -8.81 4.10 -26.18
N ASP A 183 -9.65 4.85 -26.89
CA ASP A 183 -9.45 6.29 -27.14
C ASP A 183 -10.11 7.20 -26.10
N SER A 184 -10.87 6.63 -25.16
CA SER A 184 -11.54 7.36 -24.08
C SER A 184 -10.75 7.27 -22.78
N VAL A 185 -11.01 8.18 -21.85
CA VAL A 185 -10.54 8.13 -20.47
C VAL A 185 -11.70 7.76 -19.57
N ILE A 186 -11.57 6.69 -18.78
CA ILE A 186 -12.52 6.41 -17.69
C ILE A 186 -11.98 7.05 -16.42
N TYR A 187 -12.78 7.86 -15.75
CA TYR A 187 -12.38 8.51 -14.50
C TYR A 187 -13.40 8.29 -13.39
N ASN A 188 -12.86 8.09 -12.18
CA ASN A 188 -13.60 7.88 -10.94
C ASN A 188 -13.64 9.18 -10.16
N VAL A 189 -14.81 9.55 -9.64
CA VAL A 189 -15.02 10.75 -8.83
C VAL A 189 -15.67 10.33 -7.52
N PRO A 190 -15.12 10.69 -6.34
CA PRO A 190 -15.82 10.43 -5.08
C PRO A 190 -17.23 11.04 -5.13
N HIS A 191 -18.23 10.23 -4.86
CA HIS A 191 -19.63 10.64 -4.96
C HIS A 191 -19.94 11.72 -3.90
N ARG A 192 -20.73 12.73 -4.27
CA ARG A 192 -21.14 13.79 -3.32
C ARG A 192 -22.56 13.55 -2.85
N LYS A 193 -22.73 13.37 -1.53
CA LYS A 193 -24.02 13.22 -0.87
C LYS A 193 -24.16 14.26 0.23
N ASP A 194 -25.28 14.98 0.24
CA ASP A 194 -25.54 16.08 1.18
C ASP A 194 -24.36 17.06 1.27
N GLU A 195 -23.88 17.49 0.09
CA GLU A 195 -22.73 18.39 -0.08
C GLU A 195 -21.37 17.82 0.37
N LYS A 196 -21.27 16.56 0.81
CA LYS A 196 -20.02 15.94 1.28
C LYS A 196 -19.55 14.80 0.38
N LEU A 197 -18.25 14.79 0.08
CA LEU A 197 -17.61 13.69 -0.65
C LEU A 197 -17.58 12.41 0.20
N GLN A 198 -18.01 11.30 -0.40
CA GLN A 198 -18.09 9.97 0.20
C GLN A 198 -16.79 9.19 -0.07
N PHE A 199 -15.66 9.71 0.42
CA PHE A 199 -14.34 9.15 0.15
C PHE A 199 -14.25 7.66 0.50
N PHE A 200 -13.59 6.90 -0.37
CA PHE A 200 -13.32 5.47 -0.23
C PHE A 200 -14.56 4.56 -0.15
N LYS A 201 -15.79 5.11 -0.14
CA LYS A 201 -17.04 4.36 -0.03
C LYS A 201 -17.88 4.41 -1.29
N PHE A 202 -18.12 5.59 -1.86
CA PHE A 202 -18.96 5.75 -3.04
C PHE A 202 -18.31 6.62 -4.11
N TYR A 203 -18.51 6.24 -5.36
CA TYR A 203 -17.96 6.89 -6.54
C TYR A 203 -19.01 7.01 -7.63
N ASP A 204 -18.92 8.10 -8.38
CA ASP A 204 -19.48 8.20 -9.73
C ASP A 204 -18.35 7.93 -10.73
N ILE A 205 -18.64 7.17 -11.78
CA ILE A 205 -17.65 6.80 -12.80
C ILE A 205 -18.14 7.32 -14.15
N TYR A 206 -17.24 7.93 -14.89
CA TYR A 206 -17.54 8.58 -16.16
C TYR A 206 -16.58 8.10 -17.25
N SER A 207 -17.05 8.12 -18.50
CA SER A 207 -16.22 8.06 -19.70
C SER A 207 -16.06 9.47 -20.25
N TYR A 208 -14.83 9.85 -20.58
CA TYR A 208 -14.49 11.14 -21.19
C TYR A 208 -13.88 10.93 -22.56
N LYS A 209 -14.37 11.69 -23.55
CA LYS A 209 -13.80 11.71 -24.89
C LYS A 209 -14.16 13.02 -25.60
N ASP A 210 -13.18 13.62 -26.28
CA ASP A 210 -13.36 14.79 -27.14
C ASP A 210 -14.12 15.96 -26.44
N GLY A 211 -13.76 16.27 -25.19
CA GLY A 211 -14.39 17.32 -24.40
C GLY A 211 -15.73 16.97 -23.73
N GLU A 212 -16.27 15.76 -23.94
CA GLU A 212 -17.57 15.34 -23.40
C GLU A 212 -17.42 14.21 -22.37
N SER A 213 -18.20 14.30 -21.28
CA SER A 213 -18.29 13.26 -20.24
C SER A 213 -19.66 12.58 -20.24
N GLU A 214 -19.66 11.25 -20.24
CA GLU A 214 -20.84 10.41 -20.05
C GLU A 214 -20.74 9.66 -18.72
N LYS A 215 -21.78 9.72 -17.87
CA LYS A 215 -21.82 8.96 -16.61
C LYS A 215 -22.09 7.48 -16.91
N LEU A 216 -21.19 6.61 -16.46
CA LEU A 216 -21.28 5.16 -16.59
C LEU A 216 -21.93 4.52 -15.36
N PHE A 217 -21.53 4.98 -14.17
CA PHE A 217 -22.01 4.46 -12.89
C PHE A 217 -22.23 5.60 -11.90
N GLU A 218 -23.20 5.43 -11.02
CA GLU A 218 -23.60 6.41 -10.00
C GLU A 218 -23.66 5.73 -8.63
N GLU A 219 -23.05 6.38 -7.62
CA GLU A 219 -23.07 5.93 -6.22
C GLU A 219 -22.66 4.45 -6.02
N VAL A 220 -21.59 4.01 -6.71
CA VAL A 220 -21.06 2.63 -6.62
C VAL A 220 -19.86 2.56 -5.67
N SER A 221 -19.60 1.39 -5.08
CA SER A 221 -18.47 1.17 -4.15
C SER A 221 -17.26 0.49 -4.79
N TYR A 222 -17.14 0.57 -6.11
CA TYR A 222 -15.95 0.17 -6.85
C TYR A 222 -15.40 1.34 -7.67
N VAL A 223 -14.16 1.19 -8.10
CA VAL A 223 -13.49 2.12 -9.03
C VAL A 223 -12.91 1.35 -10.21
N ALA A 224 -12.84 1.99 -11.38
CA ALA A 224 -12.10 1.49 -12.52
C ALA A 224 -10.59 1.64 -12.29
N THR A 225 -9.85 0.52 -12.32
CA THR A 225 -8.42 0.48 -11.96
C THR A 225 -7.49 0.10 -13.11
N HIS A 226 -8.00 -0.66 -14.09
CA HIS A 226 -7.20 -1.07 -15.24
C HIS A 226 -8.09 -1.36 -16.45
N SER A 227 -7.53 -1.27 -17.66
CA SER A 227 -8.20 -1.70 -18.88
C SER A 227 -7.20 -2.27 -19.88
N ASN A 228 -7.67 -3.18 -20.74
CA ASN A 228 -6.93 -3.60 -21.94
C ASN A 228 -7.54 -3.02 -23.23
N GLY A 229 -8.37 -1.98 -23.11
CA GLY A 229 -9.08 -1.32 -24.22
C GLY A 229 -10.35 -2.03 -24.69
N LYS A 230 -10.67 -3.22 -24.16
CA LYS A 230 -11.93 -3.95 -24.46
C LYS A 230 -12.81 -4.13 -23.23
N VAL A 231 -12.18 -4.43 -22.10
CA VAL A 231 -12.84 -4.61 -20.81
C VAL A 231 -12.15 -3.75 -19.75
N VAL A 232 -12.87 -3.46 -18.69
CA VAL A 232 -12.44 -2.65 -17.55
C VAL A 232 -12.45 -3.52 -16.31
N LEU A 233 -11.34 -3.49 -15.56
CA LEU A 233 -11.24 -4.10 -14.26
C LEU A 233 -11.72 -3.11 -13.20
N LEU A 234 -12.76 -3.51 -12.47
CA LEU A 234 -13.32 -2.76 -11.36
C LEU A 234 -12.83 -3.38 -10.04
N TYR A 235 -12.52 -2.53 -9.06
CA TYR A 235 -12.03 -2.92 -7.73
C TYR A 235 -12.91 -2.31 -6.65
N GLY A 236 -13.49 -3.15 -5.78
CA GLY A 236 -14.38 -2.72 -4.68
C GLY A 236 -15.54 -3.68 -4.46
N LYS A 237 -16.76 -3.15 -4.31
CA LYS A 237 -18.03 -3.90 -4.36
C LYS A 237 -19.07 -3.07 -5.11
N PRO A 238 -20.14 -3.64 -5.68
CA PRO A 238 -21.23 -2.85 -6.26
C PRO A 238 -21.76 -1.82 -5.28
N LYS A 239 -21.93 -2.22 -4.01
CA LYS A 239 -22.30 -1.35 -2.91
C LYS A 239 -21.76 -1.90 -1.60
N LYS A 240 -21.11 -1.05 -0.80
CA LYS A 240 -20.65 -1.35 0.56
C LYS A 240 -21.63 -0.82 1.59
N GLU A 241 -21.96 -1.62 2.59
CA GLU A 241 -22.64 -1.16 3.80
C GLU A 241 -21.61 -0.48 4.73
N LYS A 242 -20.47 -1.16 4.94
CA LYS A 242 -19.33 -0.71 5.74
C LYS A 242 -18.10 -0.51 4.84
N LEU A 243 -17.39 0.60 5.03
CA LEU A 243 -16.14 0.93 4.37
C LEU A 243 -15.11 -0.21 4.52
N SER A 244 -15.07 -0.80 5.71
CA SER A 244 -14.18 -1.90 6.12
C SER A 244 -14.53 -3.25 5.51
N GLU A 245 -15.54 -3.37 4.65
CA GLU A 245 -15.78 -4.56 3.84
C GLU A 245 -14.60 -4.86 2.90
N HIS A 246 -14.48 -6.11 2.47
CA HIS A 246 -13.47 -6.51 1.52
C HIS A 246 -13.67 -5.86 0.15
N ASN A 247 -12.57 -5.61 -0.54
CA ASN A 247 -12.62 -5.23 -1.95
C ASN A 247 -12.38 -6.48 -2.80
N PHE A 248 -13.21 -6.64 -3.82
CA PHE A 248 -13.14 -7.72 -4.80
C PHE A 248 -12.96 -7.13 -6.21
N LEU A 249 -12.73 -8.02 -7.17
CA LEU A 249 -12.53 -7.67 -8.58
C LEU A 249 -13.75 -8.07 -9.41
N TYR A 250 -14.09 -7.21 -10.35
CA TYR A 250 -15.15 -7.41 -11.34
C TYR A 250 -14.66 -7.02 -12.72
N LEU A 251 -15.19 -7.67 -13.74
CA LEU A 251 -14.91 -7.33 -15.14
C LEU A 251 -16.14 -6.68 -15.76
N TRP A 252 -15.97 -5.51 -16.37
CA TRP A 252 -17.02 -4.83 -17.11
C TRP A 252 -16.66 -4.74 -18.60
N ASP A 253 -17.57 -5.16 -19.48
CA ASP A 253 -17.36 -5.21 -20.94
C ASP A 253 -18.08 -4.07 -21.71
N GLY A 254 -18.58 -3.08 -20.99
CA GLY A 254 -19.43 -2.03 -21.54
C GLY A 254 -20.93 -2.29 -21.34
N LYS A 255 -21.33 -3.51 -20.97
CA LYS A 255 -22.74 -3.89 -20.80
C LYS A 255 -23.00 -4.64 -19.50
N GLU A 256 -22.22 -5.67 -19.22
CA GLU A 256 -22.41 -6.56 -18.07
C GLU A 256 -21.22 -6.49 -17.12
N ILE A 257 -21.50 -6.64 -15.82
CA ILE A 257 -20.48 -6.74 -14.78
C ILE A 257 -20.42 -8.20 -14.31
N LYS A 258 -19.25 -8.81 -14.44
CA LYS A 258 -18.99 -10.17 -13.96
C LYS A 258 -18.16 -10.14 -12.67
N PRO A 259 -18.66 -10.66 -11.53
CA PRO A 259 -17.85 -10.83 -10.32
C PRO A 259 -16.77 -11.89 -10.55
N LEU A 260 -15.56 -11.64 -10.06
CA LEU A 260 -14.41 -12.52 -10.27
C LEU A 260 -13.91 -13.18 -8.98
N THR A 261 -13.84 -12.45 -7.87
CA THR A 261 -13.09 -12.90 -6.69
C THR A 261 -13.89 -12.96 -5.39
N GLU A 262 -15.17 -12.56 -5.37
CA GLU A 262 -16.01 -12.62 -4.16
C GLU A 262 -16.03 -14.02 -3.52
N HIS A 263 -16.10 -15.06 -4.35
CA HIS A 263 -16.11 -16.46 -3.92
C HIS A 263 -14.80 -16.93 -3.24
N LEU A 264 -13.72 -16.14 -3.36
CA LEU A 264 -12.45 -16.40 -2.71
C LEU A 264 -12.40 -15.87 -1.28
N ILE A 265 -13.41 -15.13 -0.82
CA ILE A 265 -13.63 -14.58 0.52
C ILE A 265 -12.56 -13.61 1.07
N TYR A 266 -11.34 -13.61 0.55
CA TYR A 266 -10.25 -12.74 1.01
C TYR A 266 -10.22 -11.40 0.29
N ASN A 267 -9.74 -10.39 1.00
CA ASN A 267 -9.51 -9.05 0.45
C ASN A 267 -8.49 -9.06 -0.71
N ASN A 268 -8.86 -8.46 -1.84
CA ASN A 268 -7.91 -8.11 -2.89
C ASN A 268 -7.29 -6.73 -2.62
N ASP A 269 -6.11 -6.49 -3.19
CA ASP A 269 -5.38 -5.22 -3.02
C ASP A 269 -5.17 -4.50 -4.37
N GLN A 270 -4.56 -5.17 -5.35
CA GLN A 270 -4.38 -4.64 -6.71
C GLN A 270 -4.72 -5.70 -7.77
N GLY A 271 -5.11 -5.24 -8.96
CA GLY A 271 -5.40 -6.09 -10.11
C GLY A 271 -5.01 -5.46 -11.44
N LYS A 272 -4.62 -6.29 -12.42
CA LYS A 272 -4.27 -5.89 -13.79
C LYS A 272 -4.76 -6.90 -14.81
N LEU A 273 -4.90 -6.45 -16.06
CA LEU A 273 -5.30 -7.27 -17.19
C LEU A 273 -4.13 -7.45 -18.15
N ASP A 274 -3.99 -8.64 -18.73
CA ASP A 274 -3.22 -8.80 -19.97
C ASP A 274 -4.07 -8.48 -21.22
N LYS A 275 -3.44 -8.56 -22.41
CA LYS A 275 -4.12 -8.28 -23.69
C LYS A 275 -5.28 -9.23 -24.01
N ASN A 276 -5.28 -10.42 -23.41
CA ASN A 276 -6.27 -11.47 -23.64
C ASN A 276 -7.43 -11.37 -22.64
N GLY A 277 -7.31 -10.52 -21.61
CA GLY A 277 -8.31 -10.35 -20.57
C GLY A 277 -8.14 -11.30 -19.38
N ASN A 278 -6.98 -11.97 -19.24
CA ASN A 278 -6.67 -12.67 -18.00
C ASN A 278 -6.42 -11.63 -16.90
N VAL A 279 -6.86 -11.94 -15.68
CA VAL A 279 -6.79 -11.03 -14.54
C VAL A 279 -5.70 -11.49 -13.60
N TYR A 280 -4.76 -10.63 -13.29
CA TYR A 280 -3.68 -10.89 -12.33
C TYR A 280 -3.91 -10.02 -11.12
N PHE A 281 -3.84 -10.57 -9.92
CA PHE A 281 -4.22 -9.83 -8.72
C PHE A 281 -3.53 -10.32 -7.46
N THR A 282 -3.33 -9.39 -6.52
CA THR A 282 -2.87 -9.73 -5.18
C THR A 282 -4.04 -9.94 -4.22
N MET A 283 -3.81 -10.82 -3.25
CA MET A 283 -4.77 -11.17 -2.22
C MET A 283 -4.06 -11.32 -0.88
N ALA A 284 -4.56 -10.61 0.13
CA ALA A 284 -4.07 -10.74 1.49
C ALA A 284 -4.61 -12.04 2.10
N LYS A 285 -3.74 -12.89 2.64
CA LYS A 285 -4.11 -14.23 3.10
C LYS A 285 -3.18 -14.71 4.23
N GLU A 286 -3.71 -14.74 5.45
CA GLU A 286 -3.05 -15.18 6.69
C GLU A 286 -1.59 -14.74 6.85
N GLY A 287 -1.37 -13.42 6.77
CA GLY A 287 -0.04 -12.81 6.89
C GLY A 287 0.82 -12.85 5.63
N LYS A 288 0.25 -13.24 4.48
CA LYS A 288 0.90 -13.20 3.17
C LYS A 288 0.17 -12.25 2.23
N VAL A 289 0.89 -11.74 1.24
CA VAL A 289 0.28 -11.08 0.08
C VAL A 289 0.68 -11.87 -1.15
N ASN A 290 -0.24 -12.75 -1.55
CA ASN A 290 -0.04 -13.70 -2.64
C ASN A 290 -0.38 -13.04 -3.99
N LEU A 291 0.10 -13.62 -5.09
CA LEU A 291 -0.23 -13.20 -6.45
C LEU A 291 -0.83 -14.37 -7.24
N TYR A 292 -1.96 -14.10 -7.88
CA TYR A 292 -2.71 -15.07 -8.67
C TYR A 292 -2.97 -14.57 -10.08
N LYS A 293 -3.22 -15.51 -10.99
CA LYS A 293 -3.77 -15.29 -12.33
C LYS A 293 -5.11 -16.01 -12.44
N LEU A 294 -6.13 -15.33 -12.93
CA LEU A 294 -7.41 -15.89 -13.32
C LEU A 294 -7.51 -15.94 -14.84
N ASN A 295 -7.58 -17.16 -15.38
CA ASN A 295 -7.81 -17.43 -16.80
C ASN A 295 -9.22 -18.01 -16.97
N GLY A 296 -10.18 -17.16 -17.33
CA GLY A 296 -11.60 -17.52 -17.31
C GLY A 296 -12.08 -17.79 -15.88
N ASN A 297 -12.21 -19.07 -15.51
CA ASN A 297 -12.55 -19.50 -14.15
C ASN A 297 -11.41 -20.29 -13.48
N GLU A 298 -10.30 -20.51 -14.18
CA GLU A 298 -9.15 -21.23 -13.64
C GLU A 298 -8.26 -20.26 -12.85
N LEU A 299 -8.08 -20.54 -11.56
CA LEU A 299 -7.20 -19.79 -10.67
C LEU A 299 -5.82 -20.46 -10.62
N ILE A 300 -4.79 -19.73 -11.05
CA ILE A 300 -3.39 -20.15 -11.07
C ILE A 300 -2.62 -19.36 -10.03
N SER A 301 -1.95 -20.06 -9.13
CA SER A 301 -1.06 -19.46 -8.11
C SER A 301 0.29 -19.10 -8.74
N ILE A 302 0.70 -17.84 -8.64
CA ILE A 302 2.04 -17.36 -9.07
C ILE A 302 2.97 -17.26 -7.87
N VAL A 303 2.49 -16.70 -6.75
CA VAL A 303 3.21 -16.62 -5.48
C VAL A 303 2.25 -16.95 -4.34
N GLU A 304 2.57 -17.98 -3.55
CA GLU A 304 1.79 -18.42 -2.37
C GLU A 304 2.66 -18.82 -1.16
N ASP A 305 3.98 -18.65 -1.27
CA ASP A 305 4.91 -18.93 -0.19
C ASP A 305 4.86 -17.84 0.90
N ASN A 306 5.71 -17.99 1.92
CA ASN A 306 5.76 -17.07 3.05
C ASN A 306 6.44 -15.75 2.65
N SER A 307 5.71 -14.91 1.91
CA SER A 307 6.20 -13.68 1.33
C SER A 307 5.08 -12.67 1.08
N TRP A 308 5.48 -11.44 0.74
CA TRP A 308 4.59 -10.39 0.26
C TRP A 308 4.99 -9.97 -1.15
N VAL A 309 4.02 -9.95 -2.06
CA VAL A 309 4.13 -9.29 -3.37
C VAL A 309 3.80 -7.81 -3.20
N MET A 310 4.83 -6.97 -3.30
CA MET A 310 4.78 -5.53 -2.99
C MET A 310 4.38 -4.66 -4.19
N GLY A 311 4.20 -5.26 -5.36
CA GLY A 311 3.91 -4.57 -6.61
C GLY A 311 4.19 -5.48 -7.80
N PHE A 312 3.39 -5.37 -8.86
CA PHE A 312 3.62 -6.13 -10.08
C PHE A 312 3.13 -5.39 -11.33
N ASP A 313 3.57 -5.87 -12.49
CA ASP A 313 3.08 -5.45 -13.79
C ASP A 313 3.06 -6.63 -14.76
N VAL A 314 2.18 -6.55 -15.77
CA VAL A 314 1.87 -7.68 -16.65
C VAL A 314 2.14 -7.29 -18.11
N SER A 315 2.89 -8.12 -18.83
CA SER A 315 3.15 -7.92 -20.25
C SER A 315 1.93 -8.33 -21.08
N GLY A 316 1.92 -7.96 -22.36
CA GLY A 316 0.84 -8.33 -23.27
C GLY A 316 0.72 -9.84 -23.47
N ASP A 317 1.82 -10.60 -23.39
CA ASP A 317 1.82 -12.07 -23.47
C ASP A 317 1.61 -12.77 -22.11
N GLY A 318 1.43 -12.03 -21.02
CA GLY A 318 1.07 -12.59 -19.71
C GLY A 318 2.26 -12.94 -18.81
N LYS A 319 3.48 -12.49 -19.14
CA LYS A 319 4.61 -12.51 -18.21
C LYS A 319 4.41 -11.46 -17.13
N VAL A 320 4.93 -11.73 -15.94
CA VAL A 320 4.73 -10.84 -14.80
C VAL A 320 6.06 -10.43 -14.20
N ALA A 321 6.34 -9.13 -14.17
CA ALA A 321 7.40 -8.57 -13.34
C ALA A 321 6.81 -8.21 -11.98
N LEU A 322 7.40 -8.71 -10.90
CA LEU A 322 6.89 -8.45 -9.54
C LEU A 322 8.02 -8.21 -8.54
N LEU A 323 7.71 -7.43 -7.51
CA LEU A 323 8.57 -7.25 -6.35
C LEU A 323 8.08 -8.14 -5.23
N LYS A 324 8.97 -8.99 -4.73
CA LYS A 324 8.66 -9.95 -3.66
C LYS A 324 9.63 -9.73 -2.50
N GLU A 325 9.08 -9.63 -1.29
CA GLU A 325 9.86 -9.59 -0.05
C GLU A 325 9.44 -10.68 0.93
N THR A 326 10.30 -10.96 1.90
CA THR A 326 10.05 -11.92 2.98
C THR A 326 10.33 -11.26 4.32
N ASP A 327 10.04 -11.95 5.41
CA ASP A 327 10.38 -11.55 6.78
C ASP A 327 11.90 -11.31 7.01
N THR A 328 12.76 -11.86 6.15
CA THR A 328 14.23 -11.79 6.28
C THR A 328 14.96 -11.23 5.06
N ARG A 329 14.23 -10.84 4.00
CA ARG A 329 14.81 -10.24 2.80
C ARG A 329 13.90 -9.13 2.29
N LEU A 330 14.50 -7.97 2.04
CA LEU A 330 13.85 -6.86 1.35
C LEU A 330 13.46 -7.24 -0.08
N ARG A 331 12.52 -6.48 -0.64
CA ARG A 331 12.00 -6.64 -1.99
C ARG A 331 13.10 -6.71 -3.06
N GLU A 332 13.09 -7.79 -3.82
CA GLU A 332 13.86 -7.98 -5.05
C GLU A 332 12.91 -8.22 -6.24
N LEU A 333 13.39 -8.02 -7.45
CA LEU A 333 12.64 -8.23 -8.68
C LEU A 333 12.63 -9.71 -9.06
N TYR A 334 11.44 -10.21 -9.38
CA TYR A 334 11.20 -11.53 -9.95
C TYR A 334 10.43 -11.39 -11.27
N LEU A 335 10.64 -12.36 -12.16
CA LEU A 335 9.90 -12.53 -13.39
C LEU A 335 9.19 -13.89 -13.35
N TRP A 336 7.89 -13.89 -13.63
CA TRP A 336 7.14 -15.11 -13.88
C TRP A 336 6.84 -15.26 -15.37
N ASP A 337 7.23 -16.41 -15.92
CA ASP A 337 6.94 -16.85 -17.28
C ASP A 337 6.71 -18.36 -17.22
N GLU A 338 5.52 -18.74 -16.74
CA GLU A 338 5.15 -20.10 -16.28
C GLU A 338 5.92 -20.58 -15.03
N GLU A 339 7.19 -20.20 -14.89
CA GLU A 339 8.03 -20.39 -13.72
C GLU A 339 8.49 -19.06 -13.13
N LEU A 340 8.58 -18.98 -11.80
CA LEU A 340 9.03 -17.79 -11.09
C LEU A 340 10.57 -17.79 -10.96
N LYS A 341 11.22 -16.74 -11.46
CA LYS A 341 12.67 -16.56 -11.43
C LYS A 341 13.06 -15.23 -10.79
N GLN A 342 14.00 -15.26 -9.85
CA GLN A 342 14.61 -14.05 -9.30
C GLN A 342 15.54 -13.40 -10.33
N ILE A 343 15.43 -12.09 -10.50
CA ILE A 343 16.20 -11.30 -11.48
C ILE A 343 17.26 -10.46 -10.78
N THR A 344 16.96 -9.93 -9.60
CA THR A 344 17.89 -9.06 -8.85
C THR A 344 18.22 -9.62 -7.47
N ASP A 345 19.39 -9.23 -6.98
CA ASP A 345 19.96 -9.62 -5.68
C ASP A 345 20.72 -8.44 -5.03
N TYR A 346 20.19 -7.21 -5.15
CA TYR A 346 20.88 -5.97 -4.74
C TYR A 346 21.40 -6.02 -3.30
N ASN A 347 20.67 -6.67 -2.41
CA ASN A 347 20.98 -6.70 -0.99
C ASN A 347 21.75 -7.95 -0.53
N ASP A 348 22.05 -8.91 -1.41
CA ASP A 348 22.57 -10.23 -0.99
C ASP A 348 23.96 -10.14 -0.37
N LEU A 349 24.83 -9.25 -0.88
CA LEU A 349 26.16 -9.01 -0.29
C LEU A 349 26.09 -8.37 1.10
N ILE A 350 25.01 -7.64 1.40
CA ILE A 350 24.76 -7.06 2.73
C ILE A 350 24.27 -8.16 3.65
N PHE A 351 23.25 -8.92 3.24
CA PHE A 351 22.68 -10.01 4.04
C PHE A 351 23.67 -11.17 4.25
N ALA A 352 24.64 -11.39 3.37
CA ALA A 352 25.75 -12.31 3.60
C ALA A 352 26.61 -11.94 4.82
N LYS A 353 26.57 -10.67 5.26
CA LYS A 353 27.33 -10.14 6.40
C LYS A 353 26.45 -9.65 7.54
N LEU A 354 25.14 -9.63 7.35
CA LEU A 354 24.14 -9.13 8.29
C LEU A 354 23.16 -10.26 8.63
N LYS A 355 23.25 -10.77 9.85
CA LYS A 355 22.40 -11.88 10.30
C LYS A 355 20.94 -11.43 10.38
N THR A 356 20.07 -12.09 9.64
CA THR A 356 18.61 -11.99 9.81
C THR A 356 18.08 -13.20 10.58
N ARG A 357 16.92 -13.04 11.21
CA ARG A 357 16.29 -14.06 12.04
C ARG A 357 14.87 -14.29 11.51
N PRO A 358 14.54 -15.50 11.03
CA PRO A 358 13.21 -15.77 10.52
C PRO A 358 12.18 -15.77 11.63
N ILE A 359 10.95 -15.38 11.29
CA ILE A 359 9.80 -15.46 12.17
C ILE A 359 9.37 -16.92 12.32
N LYS A 360 8.86 -17.28 13.49
CA LYS A 360 8.23 -18.57 13.76
C LYS A 360 6.74 -18.37 13.98
N HIS A 361 5.93 -19.04 13.19
CA HIS A 361 4.47 -19.02 13.29
C HIS A 361 3.95 -19.94 14.39
N PHE A 362 2.88 -19.54 15.05
CA PHE A 362 2.11 -20.36 15.97
C PHE A 362 0.61 -20.02 15.89
N ARG A 363 -0.23 -21.01 16.20
CA ARG A 363 -1.68 -20.84 16.36
C ARG A 363 -2.03 -20.77 17.83
N PHE A 364 -3.04 -19.98 18.16
CA PHE A 364 -3.55 -19.86 19.53
C PHE A 364 -5.06 -19.64 19.55
N LYS A 365 -5.70 -20.06 20.63
CA LYS A 365 -7.12 -19.78 20.85
C LYS A 365 -7.29 -18.47 21.59
N SER A 366 -8.26 -17.67 21.17
CA SER A 366 -8.68 -16.47 21.88
C SER A 366 -10.20 -16.37 21.83
N ILE A 367 -10.83 -16.46 23.01
CA ILE A 367 -12.29 -16.44 23.17
C ILE A 367 -12.96 -17.51 22.29
N ASP A 368 -13.47 -17.11 21.14
CA ASP A 368 -14.25 -17.87 20.17
C ASP A 368 -13.46 -18.22 18.89
N LEU A 369 -12.25 -17.67 18.72
CA LEU A 369 -11.45 -17.77 17.51
C LEU A 369 -10.16 -18.56 17.71
N GLU A 370 -9.62 -19.08 16.61
CA GLU A 370 -8.24 -19.53 16.51
C GLU A 370 -7.46 -18.58 15.59
N LEU A 371 -6.37 -18.02 16.10
CA LEU A 371 -5.66 -16.87 15.53
C LEU A 371 -4.20 -17.22 15.20
N ASP A 372 -3.60 -16.40 14.32
CA ASP A 372 -2.18 -16.48 13.98
C ASP A 372 -1.34 -15.52 14.82
N GLY A 373 -0.23 -16.07 15.32
CA GLY A 373 0.84 -15.33 15.93
C GLY A 373 2.19 -15.69 15.34
N TRP A 374 3.14 -14.80 15.50
CA TRP A 374 4.54 -15.02 15.14
C TRP A 374 5.45 -14.47 16.21
N TYR A 375 6.65 -15.03 16.28
CA TYR A 375 7.71 -14.47 17.09
C TYR A 375 9.09 -14.65 16.45
N ILE A 376 10.02 -13.76 16.82
CA ILE A 376 11.45 -13.90 16.51
C ILE A 376 12.17 -14.21 17.81
N LYS A 377 12.94 -15.30 17.81
CA LYS A 377 13.82 -15.67 18.92
C LYS A 377 15.19 -15.00 18.72
N PRO A 378 15.70 -14.22 19.70
CA PRO A 378 17.04 -13.68 19.62
C PRO A 378 18.08 -14.77 19.93
N ASP A 379 19.35 -14.45 19.76
CA ASP A 379 20.42 -15.35 20.21
C ASP A 379 20.56 -15.25 21.73
N ILE A 380 20.22 -16.32 22.44
CA ILE A 380 20.24 -16.39 23.92
C ILE A 380 21.03 -17.64 24.33
N LYS A 381 21.87 -17.51 25.36
CA LYS A 381 22.57 -18.66 25.94
C LYS A 381 21.62 -19.53 26.75
N GLU A 382 21.94 -20.82 26.86
CA GLU A 382 21.19 -21.73 27.72
C GLU A 382 21.22 -21.26 29.18
N GLY A 383 20.06 -21.28 29.85
CA GLY A 383 19.90 -20.79 31.22
C GLY A 383 19.68 -19.28 31.35
N GLU A 384 19.87 -18.49 30.29
CA GLU A 384 19.56 -17.05 30.29
C GLU A 384 18.12 -16.79 29.83
N LYS A 385 17.55 -15.67 30.29
CA LYS A 385 16.24 -15.16 29.86
C LYS A 385 16.36 -13.84 29.10
N ALA A 386 15.53 -13.66 28.07
CA ALA A 386 15.50 -12.44 27.26
C ALA A 386 14.20 -11.62 27.46
N PRO A 387 14.30 -10.28 27.42
CA PRO A 387 13.13 -9.39 27.44
C PRO A 387 12.30 -9.57 26.17
N VAL A 388 11.04 -9.14 26.20
CA VAL A 388 10.06 -9.32 25.13
C VAL A 388 9.53 -7.97 24.67
N ILE A 389 9.37 -7.79 23.36
CA ILE A 389 8.65 -6.65 22.77
C ILE A 389 7.46 -7.19 21.99
N VAL A 390 6.28 -6.77 22.38
CA VAL A 390 5.03 -7.01 21.66
C VAL A 390 4.85 -5.91 20.62
N PHE A 391 4.76 -6.28 19.36
CA PHE A 391 4.44 -5.36 18.27
C PHE A 391 2.96 -5.47 17.90
N VAL A 392 2.30 -4.32 17.72
CA VAL A 392 0.92 -4.22 17.25
C VAL A 392 0.88 -3.41 15.95
N HIS A 393 0.26 -3.95 14.90
CA HIS A 393 0.18 -3.28 13.60
C HIS A 393 -0.87 -2.15 13.61
N GLY A 394 -0.72 -1.20 12.67
CA GLY A 394 -1.74 -0.19 12.38
C GLY A 394 -2.99 -0.81 11.72
N GLY A 395 -4.08 -0.05 11.60
CA GLY A 395 -5.34 -0.59 11.10
C GLY A 395 -6.59 0.07 11.71
N PRO A 396 -7.61 -0.70 12.13
CA PRO A 396 -7.47 -2.08 12.61
C PRO A 396 -7.33 -3.13 11.49
N LYS A 397 -7.74 -2.81 10.26
CA LYS A 397 -7.60 -3.69 9.08
C LYS A 397 -6.20 -3.70 8.44
N GLY A 398 -5.15 -3.58 9.25
CA GLY A 398 -3.78 -3.89 8.85
C GLY A 398 -3.49 -5.38 8.97
N MET A 399 -2.27 -5.81 8.67
CA MET A 399 -1.87 -7.21 8.76
C MET A 399 -0.36 -7.33 9.01
N TYR A 400 0.03 -8.13 10.00
CA TYR A 400 1.39 -8.64 10.11
C TYR A 400 1.56 -9.99 9.41
N GLY A 401 2.82 -10.36 9.16
CA GLY A 401 3.20 -11.66 8.63
C GLY A 401 4.56 -11.60 7.96
N TYR A 402 4.65 -12.08 6.73
CA TYR A 402 5.91 -12.39 6.06
C TYR A 402 6.49 -11.25 5.19
N TYR A 403 6.51 -10.03 5.73
CA TYR A 403 7.20 -8.88 5.11
C TYR A 403 8.38 -8.41 5.97
N PHE A 404 9.31 -7.68 5.37
CA PHE A 404 10.51 -7.24 6.07
C PHE A 404 10.21 -6.07 7.01
N LYS A 405 10.17 -6.33 8.32
CA LYS A 405 10.03 -5.29 9.36
C LYS A 405 11.38 -5.01 10.03
N TYR A 406 11.96 -3.86 9.71
CA TYR A 406 13.31 -3.47 10.14
C TYR A 406 13.49 -3.51 11.67
N GLU A 407 12.54 -2.93 12.40
CA GLU A 407 12.57 -2.80 13.85
C GLU A 407 12.54 -4.16 14.52
N MET A 408 11.78 -5.13 13.98
CA MET A 408 11.74 -6.49 14.50
C MET A 408 13.09 -7.20 14.37
N GLN A 409 13.75 -7.07 13.21
CA GLN A 409 15.10 -7.64 13.00
C GLN A 409 16.15 -6.95 13.89
N LEU A 410 16.10 -5.61 13.98
CA LEU A 410 16.98 -4.81 14.82
C LEU A 410 16.86 -5.21 16.29
N MET A 411 15.64 -5.24 16.83
CA MET A 411 15.42 -5.56 18.24
C MET A 411 15.75 -7.01 18.57
N ALA A 412 15.47 -7.95 17.66
CA ALA A 412 15.92 -9.32 17.81
C ALA A 412 17.46 -9.45 17.80
N ASP A 413 18.16 -8.61 17.04
CA ASP A 413 19.63 -8.52 17.12
C ASP A 413 20.14 -7.95 18.45
N LYS A 414 19.37 -7.05 19.06
CA LYS A 414 19.67 -6.49 20.39
C LYS A 414 19.26 -7.38 21.56
N GLY A 415 18.87 -8.63 21.30
CA GLY A 415 18.63 -9.62 22.34
C GLY A 415 17.19 -9.66 22.87
N TYR A 416 16.24 -9.06 22.15
CA TYR A 416 14.82 -9.08 22.52
C TYR A 416 14.09 -10.20 21.78
N TYR A 417 13.22 -10.92 22.48
CA TYR A 417 12.12 -11.60 21.81
C TYR A 417 11.21 -10.54 21.20
N VAL A 418 10.75 -10.82 19.99
CA VAL A 418 9.75 -10.02 19.30
C VAL A 418 8.53 -10.92 19.10
N VAL A 419 7.35 -10.51 19.54
CA VAL A 419 6.10 -11.26 19.34
C VAL A 419 5.04 -10.34 18.76
N PHE A 420 4.24 -10.85 17.84
CA PHE A 420 3.15 -10.12 17.20
C PHE A 420 2.09 -11.09 16.71
N VAL A 421 0.85 -10.62 16.60
CA VAL A 421 -0.31 -11.42 16.19
C VAL A 421 -1.18 -10.61 15.24
N ASN A 422 -2.11 -11.29 14.56
CA ASN A 422 -3.22 -10.64 13.87
C ASN A 422 -4.50 -10.84 14.71
N PRO A 423 -4.92 -9.84 15.51
CA PRO A 423 -6.18 -9.91 16.25
C PRO A 423 -7.39 -9.79 15.32
N ARG A 424 -8.61 -10.07 15.82
CA ARG A 424 -9.83 -9.74 15.06
C ARG A 424 -9.82 -8.26 14.65
N GLY A 425 -10.32 -7.98 13.45
CA GLY A 425 -10.15 -6.68 12.80
C GLY A 425 -9.07 -6.66 11.73
N SER A 426 -8.08 -7.56 11.79
CA SER A 426 -6.98 -7.60 10.82
C SER A 426 -7.44 -8.01 9.43
N ASN A 427 -6.65 -7.63 8.41
CA ASN A 427 -6.81 -8.14 7.05
C ASN A 427 -6.23 -9.57 6.90
N GLY A 428 -6.47 -10.20 5.76
CA GLY A 428 -5.93 -11.52 5.44
C GLY A 428 -6.77 -12.71 5.94
N TYR A 429 -7.94 -12.45 6.49
CA TYR A 429 -8.94 -13.43 6.89
C TYR A 429 -10.26 -13.13 6.16
N ASP A 430 -11.35 -13.75 6.57
CA ASP A 430 -12.67 -13.44 6.04
C ASP A 430 -13.19 -12.06 6.47
N GLU A 431 -14.28 -11.61 5.82
CA GLU A 431 -14.85 -10.28 6.02
C GLU A 431 -15.38 -10.11 7.44
N GLU A 432 -16.00 -11.15 8.01
CA GLU A 432 -16.56 -11.12 9.36
C GLU A 432 -15.46 -10.94 10.41
N PHE A 433 -14.31 -11.59 10.23
CA PHE A 433 -13.15 -11.41 11.08
C PHE A 433 -12.67 -9.95 11.08
N ALA A 434 -12.59 -9.32 9.91
CA ALA A 434 -12.18 -7.92 9.80
C ALA A 434 -13.23 -6.95 10.37
N LEU A 435 -14.52 -7.26 10.25
CA LEU A 435 -15.60 -6.42 10.78
C LEU A 435 -15.81 -6.61 12.29
N GLY A 436 -15.30 -7.69 12.89
CA GLY A 436 -15.46 -8.00 14.31
C GLY A 436 -14.86 -6.98 15.30
N VAL A 437 -14.11 -5.99 14.81
CA VAL A 437 -13.51 -4.90 15.60
C VAL A 437 -14.37 -3.63 15.63
N LEU A 438 -15.34 -3.49 14.73
CA LEU A 438 -16.15 -2.26 14.62
C LEU A 438 -16.93 -2.03 15.91
N GLU A 439 -16.81 -0.82 16.47
CA GLU A 439 -17.36 -0.40 17.77
C GLU A 439 -16.82 -1.19 18.98
N ARG A 440 -15.76 -1.98 18.79
CA ARG A 440 -15.16 -2.89 19.78
C ARG A 440 -13.66 -2.66 20.02
N THR A 441 -13.13 -1.51 19.60
CA THR A 441 -11.69 -1.21 19.68
C THR A 441 -11.16 -1.26 21.13
N GLY A 442 -10.06 -2.00 21.35
CA GLY A 442 -9.48 -2.20 22.68
C GLY A 442 -10.22 -3.24 23.55
N LEU A 443 -11.26 -3.88 23.05
CA LEU A 443 -12.01 -4.90 23.79
C LEU A 443 -11.49 -6.29 23.42
N GLU A 444 -12.17 -6.99 22.52
CA GLU A 444 -11.80 -8.36 22.15
C GLU A 444 -10.48 -8.45 21.40
N ASP A 445 -10.15 -7.47 20.55
CA ASP A 445 -8.87 -7.42 19.82
C ASP A 445 -7.67 -7.25 20.77
N PHE A 446 -7.83 -6.53 21.89
CA PHE A 446 -6.82 -6.49 22.94
C PHE A 446 -6.68 -7.83 23.68
N GLN A 447 -7.80 -8.53 23.93
CA GLN A 447 -7.75 -9.89 24.49
C GLN A 447 -7.06 -10.87 23.55
N ASP A 448 -7.27 -10.75 22.25
CA ASP A 448 -6.59 -11.54 21.23
C ASP A 448 -5.06 -11.35 21.32
N ILE A 449 -4.58 -10.12 21.52
CA ILE A 449 -3.16 -9.84 21.73
C ILE A 449 -2.65 -10.48 23.03
N LEU A 450 -3.35 -10.30 24.15
CA LEU A 450 -2.94 -10.85 25.45
C LEU A 450 -2.88 -12.39 25.44
N ASN A 451 -3.88 -13.04 24.85
CA ASN A 451 -3.94 -14.50 24.73
C ASN A 451 -2.83 -15.03 23.82
N GLY A 452 -2.49 -14.32 22.74
CA GLY A 452 -1.35 -14.64 21.89
C GLY A 452 -0.01 -14.54 22.62
N VAL A 453 0.16 -13.50 23.45
CA VAL A 453 1.36 -13.32 24.29
C VAL A 453 1.49 -14.43 25.34
N GLU A 454 0.40 -14.82 26.01
CA GLU A 454 0.46 -15.93 26.97
C GLU A 454 0.81 -17.24 26.26
N LYS A 455 0.21 -17.51 25.09
CA LYS A 455 0.57 -18.70 24.32
C LYS A 455 2.04 -18.70 23.91
N PHE A 456 2.57 -17.55 23.52
CA PHE A 456 3.98 -17.39 23.22
C PHE A 456 4.87 -17.71 24.43
N PHE A 457 4.51 -17.27 25.64
CA PHE A 457 5.28 -17.60 26.85
C PHE A 457 5.28 -19.08 27.20
N GLU A 458 4.24 -19.84 26.83
CA GLU A 458 4.24 -21.30 26.96
C GLU A 458 5.24 -21.96 26.00
N LEU A 459 5.37 -21.41 24.78
CA LEU A 459 6.22 -21.95 23.72
C LEU A 459 7.71 -21.64 23.93
N GLU A 460 8.03 -20.50 24.56
CA GLU A 460 9.42 -20.02 24.74
C GLU A 460 9.72 -19.76 26.23
N PRO A 461 10.06 -20.79 27.03
CA PRO A 461 10.28 -20.66 28.48
C PRO A 461 11.48 -19.78 28.89
N GLN A 462 12.35 -19.44 27.93
CA GLN A 462 13.46 -18.49 28.12
C GLN A 462 13.00 -17.02 28.02
N THR A 463 11.71 -16.74 27.84
CA THR A 463 11.20 -15.37 27.94
C THR A 463 11.24 -14.86 29.38
N ASP A 464 11.59 -13.60 29.54
CA ASP A 464 11.50 -12.89 30.81
C ASP A 464 10.15 -12.17 30.93
N ARG A 465 9.19 -12.81 31.60
CA ARG A 465 7.84 -12.28 31.84
C ARG A 465 7.82 -10.99 32.67
N GLU A 466 8.91 -10.67 33.38
CA GLU A 466 9.03 -9.41 34.13
C GLU A 466 9.58 -8.26 33.29
N ARG A 467 9.98 -8.49 32.04
CA ARG A 467 10.53 -7.48 31.12
C ARG A 467 9.83 -7.52 29.76
N VAL A 468 8.54 -7.20 29.77
CA VAL A 468 7.69 -7.15 28.58
C VAL A 468 7.40 -5.70 28.22
N GLY A 469 7.79 -5.28 27.02
CA GLY A 469 7.39 -4.00 26.43
C GLY A 469 6.35 -4.18 25.33
N ILE A 470 5.65 -3.11 24.97
CA ILE A 470 4.70 -3.08 23.85
C ILE A 470 4.92 -1.84 22.98
N THR A 471 4.76 -1.97 21.68
CA THR A 471 4.90 -0.87 20.73
C THR A 471 4.02 -1.05 19.50
N GLY A 472 3.66 0.07 18.88
CA GLY A 472 2.95 0.09 17.61
C GLY A 472 2.77 1.50 17.08
N ILE A 473 2.50 1.57 15.77
CA ILE A 473 2.26 2.81 15.04
C ILE A 473 0.77 2.90 14.69
N SER A 474 0.19 4.10 14.69
CA SER A 474 -1.22 4.34 14.33
C SER A 474 -2.18 3.57 15.26
N TYR A 475 -3.02 2.67 14.76
CA TYR A 475 -3.86 1.80 15.61
C TYR A 475 -3.03 0.98 16.61
N GLY A 476 -1.81 0.57 16.24
CA GLY A 476 -0.88 -0.07 17.18
C GLY A 476 -0.39 0.87 18.29
N GLY A 477 -0.30 2.17 18.01
CA GLY A 477 -0.02 3.21 19.00
C GLY A 477 -1.21 3.46 19.93
N PHE A 478 -2.44 3.47 19.38
CA PHE A 478 -3.67 3.40 20.17
C PHE A 478 -3.64 2.20 21.11
N MET A 479 -3.37 1.01 20.58
CA MET A 479 -3.34 -0.22 21.37
C MET A 479 -2.20 -0.23 22.40
N THR A 480 -1.08 0.41 22.09
CA THR A 480 0.02 0.61 23.06
C THR A 480 -0.44 1.49 24.22
N ASN A 481 -1.11 2.61 23.94
CA ASN A 481 -1.68 3.48 24.98
C ASN A 481 -2.75 2.74 25.79
N TRP A 482 -3.60 1.96 25.12
CA TRP A 482 -4.64 1.18 25.76
C TRP A 482 -4.04 0.11 26.69
N ALA A 483 -3.08 -0.66 26.20
CA ALA A 483 -2.42 -1.74 26.92
C ALA A 483 -1.80 -1.27 28.24
N VAL A 484 -1.12 -0.12 28.26
CA VAL A 484 -0.48 0.42 29.48
C VAL A 484 -1.49 0.99 30.49
N THR A 485 -2.74 1.26 30.07
CA THR A 485 -3.80 1.71 30.98
C THR A 485 -4.68 0.56 31.48
N GLN A 486 -4.77 -0.54 30.72
CA GLN A 486 -5.64 -1.67 31.02
C GLN A 486 -4.92 -2.91 31.58
N SER A 487 -3.58 -2.97 31.55
CA SER A 487 -2.83 -4.16 31.98
C SER A 487 -1.53 -3.80 32.71
N ASP A 488 -1.21 -4.56 33.76
CA ASP A 488 0.05 -4.46 34.52
C ASP A 488 1.18 -5.34 33.94
N LEU A 489 0.92 -6.05 32.82
CA LEU A 489 1.91 -6.91 32.15
C LEU A 489 3.10 -6.10 31.63
N PHE A 490 2.83 -4.94 31.04
CA PHE A 490 3.82 -4.18 30.28
C PHE A 490 4.63 -3.24 31.18
N LYS A 491 5.96 -3.32 31.08
CA LYS A 491 6.90 -2.49 31.87
C LYS A 491 7.41 -1.27 31.11
N ALA A 492 7.21 -1.25 29.79
CA ALA A 492 7.52 -0.11 28.91
C ALA A 492 6.57 -0.10 27.71
N GLY A 493 6.25 1.09 27.20
CA GLY A 493 5.43 1.29 26.01
C GLY A 493 6.06 2.33 25.09
N ILE A 494 6.11 2.06 23.79
CA ILE A 494 6.50 3.04 22.75
C ILE A 494 5.31 3.22 21.81
N SER A 495 4.57 4.29 22.00
CA SER A 495 3.39 4.64 21.20
C SER A 495 3.76 5.70 20.15
N GLU A 496 3.51 5.41 18.88
CA GLU A 496 3.90 6.26 17.76
C GLU A 496 2.68 6.59 16.90
N ASN A 497 2.47 7.87 16.60
CA ASN A 497 1.35 8.36 15.77
C ASN A 497 -0.01 7.75 16.17
N GLY A 498 -0.19 7.46 17.46
CA GLY A 498 -1.34 6.72 17.98
C GLY A 498 -2.54 7.61 18.30
N ILE A 499 -3.60 6.98 18.80
CA ILE A 499 -4.83 7.66 19.21
C ILE A 499 -4.96 7.52 20.74
N SER A 500 -5.11 8.64 21.42
CA SER A 500 -5.42 8.67 22.86
C SER A 500 -6.89 9.05 23.12
N TYR A 501 -7.51 9.78 22.18
CA TYR A 501 -8.91 10.19 22.26
C TYR A 501 -9.59 10.15 20.88
N TRP A 502 -10.56 9.26 20.73
CA TRP A 502 -11.34 9.07 19.50
C TRP A 502 -12.15 10.30 19.10
N LEU A 503 -12.68 11.10 20.04
CA LEU A 503 -13.51 12.26 19.64
C LEU A 503 -12.69 13.29 18.85
N THR A 504 -11.44 13.50 19.28
CA THR A 504 -10.53 14.37 18.54
C THR A 504 -10.06 13.73 17.23
N SER A 505 -9.93 12.41 17.17
CA SER A 505 -9.67 11.69 15.91
C SER A 505 -10.79 11.96 14.90
N TYR A 506 -12.06 11.75 15.29
CA TYR A 506 -13.23 12.06 14.47
C TYR A 506 -13.22 13.49 13.91
N ALA A 507 -12.98 14.48 14.78
CA ALA A 507 -13.15 15.89 14.43
C ALA A 507 -11.93 16.51 13.75
N PHE A 508 -10.73 15.96 13.94
CA PHE A 508 -9.47 16.61 13.52
C PHE A 508 -8.69 15.82 12.47
N SER A 509 -8.77 14.50 12.48
CA SER A 509 -8.07 13.70 11.47
C SER A 509 -8.69 13.92 10.08
N ASP A 510 -7.91 13.60 9.07
CA ASP A 510 -8.29 13.68 7.66
C ASP A 510 -9.39 12.69 7.26
N ILE A 511 -9.49 11.54 7.94
CA ILE A 511 -10.49 10.50 7.65
C ILE A 511 -11.59 10.36 8.71
N GLY A 512 -11.46 11.05 9.84
CA GLY A 512 -12.29 10.82 11.03
C GLY A 512 -13.78 11.00 10.81
N LEU A 513 -14.19 11.94 9.95
CA LEU A 513 -15.60 12.26 9.70
C LEU A 513 -16.43 11.08 9.15
N TRP A 514 -15.77 10.08 8.56
CA TRP A 514 -16.41 8.85 8.08
C TRP A 514 -15.84 7.58 8.74
N PHE A 515 -14.52 7.52 8.95
CA PHE A 515 -13.87 6.32 9.46
C PHE A 515 -14.22 6.06 10.93
N ASP A 516 -14.14 7.08 11.79
CA ASP A 516 -14.40 6.91 13.23
C ASP A 516 -15.88 6.61 13.50
N LYS A 517 -16.80 7.15 12.68
CA LYS A 517 -18.22 6.78 12.76
C LYS A 517 -18.45 5.28 12.56
N GLU A 518 -17.68 4.67 11.67
CA GLU A 518 -17.76 3.24 11.44
C GLU A 518 -17.04 2.43 12.52
N VAL A 519 -15.84 2.85 12.91
CA VAL A 519 -14.96 2.07 13.79
C VAL A 519 -15.30 2.23 15.26
N ILE A 520 -15.84 3.36 15.68
CA ILE A 520 -16.16 3.68 17.09
C ILE A 520 -17.67 3.78 17.33
N GLY A 521 -18.41 4.19 16.30
CA GLY A 521 -19.87 4.26 16.28
C GLY A 521 -20.39 5.63 15.83
N ASP A 522 -21.65 5.66 15.42
CA ASP A 522 -22.35 6.88 15.00
C ASP A 522 -22.55 7.87 16.18
N ASP A 523 -23.04 9.06 15.85
CA ASP A 523 -23.35 10.15 16.80
C ASP A 523 -22.19 10.51 17.76
N PRO A 524 -21.00 10.86 17.23
CA PRO A 524 -19.77 11.04 18.01
C PRO A 524 -19.85 12.04 19.16
N LEU A 525 -20.74 13.03 19.07
CA LEU A 525 -20.92 14.03 20.12
C LEU A 525 -21.68 13.50 21.34
N GLU A 526 -22.48 12.44 21.17
CA GLU A 526 -23.33 11.86 22.21
C GLU A 526 -22.89 10.44 22.59
N ASN A 527 -22.16 9.75 21.71
CA ASN A 527 -21.78 8.36 21.88
C ASN A 527 -20.62 8.21 22.89
N GLU A 528 -20.93 7.65 24.06
CA GLU A 528 -19.97 7.43 25.14
C GLU A 528 -18.80 6.50 24.76
N ASN A 529 -18.89 5.69 23.70
CA ASN A 529 -17.77 4.87 23.23
C ASN A 529 -16.54 5.71 22.90
N TYR A 530 -16.72 6.93 22.38
CA TYR A 530 -15.60 7.83 22.07
C TYR A 530 -14.77 8.19 23.29
N LYS A 531 -15.37 8.18 24.49
CA LYS A 531 -14.67 8.38 25.75
C LYS A 531 -14.25 7.06 26.38
N LYS A 532 -15.15 6.07 26.43
CA LYS A 532 -14.95 4.77 27.06
C LYS A 532 -13.82 3.96 26.42
N LEU A 533 -13.66 4.04 25.10
CA LEU A 533 -12.63 3.28 24.38
C LEU A 533 -11.36 4.13 24.14
N SER A 534 -11.20 5.24 24.86
CA SER A 534 -10.08 6.17 24.70
C SER A 534 -9.11 6.07 25.88
N PRO A 535 -7.83 5.70 25.66
CA PRO A 535 -6.82 5.56 26.70
C PRO A 535 -6.65 6.79 27.59
N LEU A 536 -6.87 7.99 27.05
CA LEU A 536 -6.72 9.26 27.77
C LEU A 536 -7.48 9.30 29.11
N PHE A 537 -8.65 8.66 29.18
CA PHE A 537 -9.51 8.68 30.38
C PHE A 537 -9.16 7.62 31.42
N TYR A 538 -8.14 6.82 31.16
CA TYR A 538 -7.62 5.78 32.06
C TYR A 538 -6.20 6.09 32.56
N ALA A 539 -5.63 7.23 32.17
CA ALA A 539 -4.38 7.71 32.73
C ALA A 539 -4.53 7.96 34.24
N LYS A 540 -3.63 7.38 35.04
CA LYS A 540 -3.54 7.66 36.48
C LYS A 540 -2.74 8.96 36.68
N ASN A 541 -3.27 9.87 37.50
CA ASN A 541 -2.58 11.10 37.91
C ASN A 541 -1.33 10.83 38.77
#